data_AF-A0A820UR73-F1
#
_entry.id   AF-A0A820UR73-F1
#
_cell.length_a   1.000
_cell.length_b   1.000
_cell.length_c   1.000
_cell.angle_alpha   90.00
_cell.angle_beta   90.00
_cell.angle_gamma   90.00
#
_symmetry.space_group_name_H-M   'P 1'
#
loop_
_entity.id
_entity.type
_entity.pdbx_description
1 polymer ?
#
loop_
_entity_poly.entity_id
_entity_poly.type
_entity_poly.pdbx_seq_one_letter_code
_entity_poly.pdbx_strand_id
1 'polypeptide(L)'
;MLLPKRNTRKLTRLVTRERRPVNVVGVDFISTQATKYLLNQDEIEINCMKLRIRPYFSPIKINKCRQCFKHDHFTSQCTSSQLRFRCGQHHSLQEGCSNEIKYFSCQQHHYSGHSSCPVVQQKRKQLYKQAKIQFSQLLIKQQKDNFIYNSSTFPSVSPLSQEINSKLQ
;
A
#
# COMPACT_ATOMS: atom_id res chain seq x y z
N MET A 1 3.28 -28.52 -1.62
CA MET A 1 3.56 -28.29 -3.06
C MET A 1 4.85 -27.44 -3.17
N LEU A 2 5.91 -27.91 -3.82
CA LEU A 2 7.17 -27.14 -3.93
C LEU A 2 6.98 -26.03 -4.98
N LEU A 3 7.12 -24.76 -4.57
CA LEU A 3 7.11 -23.63 -5.50
C LEU A 3 8.21 -23.83 -6.55
N PRO A 4 7.92 -23.79 -7.86
CA PRO A 4 8.93 -23.96 -8.89
C PRO A 4 9.95 -22.83 -8.79
N LYS A 5 11.20 -23.17 -8.44
CA LYS A 5 12.34 -22.24 -8.25
C LYS A 5 12.53 -21.25 -9.41
N ARG A 6 12.02 -21.56 -10.61
CA ARG A 6 12.15 -20.75 -11.83
C ARG A 6 11.25 -19.51 -11.88
N ASN A 7 10.22 -19.41 -11.03
CA ASN A 7 9.27 -18.29 -11.06
C ASN A 7 9.45 -17.26 -9.94
N THR A 8 10.35 -17.52 -9.00
CA THR A 8 10.64 -16.63 -7.86
C THR A 8 11.89 -15.80 -8.14
N ARG A 9 11.76 -14.47 -8.11
CA ARG A 9 12.87 -13.54 -8.24
C ARG A 9 13.66 -13.40 -6.95
N LYS A 10 12.95 -13.37 -5.81
CA LYS A 10 13.56 -13.14 -4.50
C LYS A 10 12.73 -13.79 -3.40
N LEU A 11 13.41 -14.43 -2.46
CA LEU A 11 12.83 -14.91 -1.21
C LEU A 11 13.50 -14.16 -0.06
N THR A 12 12.72 -13.48 0.78
CA THR A 12 13.24 -12.71 1.91
C THR A 12 12.54 -13.13 3.18
N ARG A 13 13.27 -13.70 4.15
CA ARG A 13 12.74 -13.92 5.49
C ARG A 13 12.72 -12.60 6.24
N LEU A 14 11.55 -12.20 6.75
CA LEU A 14 11.43 -10.97 7.53
C LEU A 14 12.04 -11.17 8.92
N VAL A 15 12.70 -10.14 9.43
CA VAL A 15 13.28 -10.14 10.78
C VAL A 15 12.72 -8.97 11.59
N THR A 16 12.58 -9.17 12.89
CA THR A 16 12.24 -8.12 13.85
C THR A 16 13.39 -7.12 14.00
N ARG A 17 13.15 -6.01 14.73
CA ARG A 17 14.21 -5.04 15.06
C ARG A 17 15.37 -5.68 15.84
N GLU A 18 15.08 -6.70 16.62
CA GLU A 18 16.05 -7.50 17.39
C GLU A 18 16.72 -8.60 16.55
N ARG A 19 16.57 -8.56 15.22
CA ARG A 19 17.09 -9.57 14.27
C ARG A 19 16.54 -10.99 14.45
N ARG A 20 15.47 -11.16 15.24
CA ARG A 20 14.78 -12.45 15.35
C ARG A 20 13.93 -12.70 14.10
N PRO A 21 13.97 -13.91 13.49
CA PRO A 21 13.17 -14.23 12.33
C PRO A 21 11.68 -14.20 12.66
N VAL A 22 10.88 -13.63 11.77
CA VAL A 22 9.41 -13.62 11.84
C VAL A 22 8.90 -14.81 11.03
N ASN A 23 7.77 -15.40 11.44
CA ASN A 23 7.02 -16.41 10.68
C ASN A 23 6.31 -15.82 9.44
N VAL A 24 6.98 -14.87 8.75
CA VAL A 24 6.51 -14.25 7.52
C VAL A 24 7.68 -14.20 6.55
N VAL A 25 7.43 -14.67 5.33
CA VAL A 25 8.39 -14.67 4.23
C VAL A 25 7.84 -13.81 3.12
N GLY A 26 8.62 -12.81 2.70
CA GLY A 26 8.35 -12.05 1.48
C GLY A 26 8.84 -12.83 0.27
N VAL A 27 8.00 -12.92 -0.76
CA VAL A 27 8.36 -13.59 -2.02
C VAL A 27 8.05 -12.64 -3.18
N ASP A 28 9.07 -12.33 -3.97
CA ASP A 28 8.93 -11.59 -5.22
C ASP A 28 8.89 -12.60 -6.37
N PHE A 29 7.84 -12.54 -7.18
CA PHE A 29 7.69 -13.38 -8.37
C PHE A 29 8.07 -12.63 -9.64
N ILE A 30 8.57 -13.37 -10.63
CA ILE A 30 8.88 -12.84 -11.97
C ILE A 30 7.59 -12.70 -12.79
N SER A 31 6.68 -13.67 -12.68
CA SER A 31 5.43 -13.72 -13.44
C SER A 31 4.26 -13.12 -12.66
N THR A 32 3.57 -12.16 -13.27
CA THR A 32 2.32 -11.58 -12.74
C THR A 32 1.19 -12.61 -12.66
N GLN A 33 1.18 -13.61 -13.54
CA GLN A 33 0.18 -14.67 -13.55
C GLN A 33 0.36 -15.66 -12.39
N ALA A 34 1.61 -16.01 -12.07
CA ALA A 34 1.93 -16.83 -10.89
C ALA A 34 1.53 -16.11 -9.58
N THR A 35 1.77 -14.79 -9.49
CA THR A 35 1.33 -13.99 -8.35
C THR A 35 -0.19 -13.99 -8.20
N LYS A 36 -0.94 -13.79 -9.30
CA LYS A 36 -2.42 -13.81 -9.27
C LYS A 36 -2.96 -15.18 -8.85
N TYR A 37 -2.39 -16.25 -9.39
CA TYR A 37 -2.78 -17.61 -9.01
C TYR A 37 -2.62 -17.83 -7.51
N LEU A 38 -1.44 -17.49 -6.95
CA LEU A 38 -1.19 -17.64 -5.52
C LEU A 38 -2.08 -16.74 -4.66
N LEU A 39 -2.31 -15.49 -5.07
CA LEU A 39 -3.21 -14.59 -4.35
C LEU A 39 -4.65 -15.11 -4.33
N ASN A 40 -5.11 -15.77 -5.40
CA ASN A 40 -6.45 -16.35 -5.47
C ASN A 40 -6.61 -17.65 -4.65
N GLN A 41 -5.50 -18.33 -4.31
CA GLN A 41 -5.54 -19.52 -3.45
C GLN A 41 -5.73 -19.18 -1.97
N ASP A 42 -5.44 -17.93 -1.55
CA ASP A 42 -5.45 -17.41 -0.18
C ASP A 42 -4.51 -18.11 0.82
N GLU A 43 -4.24 -19.41 0.65
CA GLU A 43 -3.39 -20.24 1.50
C GLU A 43 -2.52 -21.20 0.67
N ILE A 44 -1.34 -21.52 1.17
CA ILE A 44 -0.48 -22.59 0.63
C ILE A 44 -0.07 -23.56 1.73
N GLU A 45 0.08 -24.83 1.36
CA GLU A 45 0.61 -25.85 2.24
C GLU A 45 2.10 -26.12 2.00
N ILE A 46 2.91 -25.88 3.03
CA ILE A 46 4.35 -26.14 3.06
C ILE A 46 4.67 -26.98 4.29
N ASN A 47 5.23 -28.18 4.10
CA ASN A 47 5.63 -29.09 5.18
C ASN A 47 4.52 -29.28 6.24
N CYS A 48 3.29 -29.58 5.78
CA CYS A 48 2.11 -29.77 6.62
C CYS A 48 1.65 -28.53 7.41
N MET A 49 2.19 -27.34 7.10
CA MET A 49 1.72 -26.06 7.63
C MET A 49 0.92 -25.30 6.58
N LYS A 50 -0.26 -24.82 6.96
CA LYS A 50 -1.03 -23.87 6.16
C LYS A 50 -0.53 -22.45 6.40
N LEU A 51 -0.07 -21.79 5.34
CA LEU A 51 0.43 -20.43 5.38
C LEU A 51 -0.50 -19.53 4.58
N ARG A 52 -0.99 -18.47 5.21
CA ARG A 52 -1.83 -17.48 4.56
C ARG A 52 -1.01 -16.60 3.64
N ILE A 53 -1.47 -16.46 2.41
CA ILE A 53 -0.90 -15.61 1.38
C ILE A 53 -1.57 -14.24 1.49
N ARG A 54 -0.76 -13.18 1.48
CA ARG A 54 -1.28 -11.81 1.43
C ARG A 54 -0.46 -10.99 0.44
N PRO A 55 -1.11 -10.10 -0.32
CA PRO A 55 -0.37 -9.16 -1.14
C PRO A 55 0.48 -8.26 -0.23
N TYR A 56 1.77 -8.17 -0.54
CA TYR A 56 2.67 -7.25 0.15
C TYR A 56 2.61 -5.88 -0.51
N PHE A 57 2.11 -4.89 0.22
CA PHE A 57 2.14 -3.50 -0.21
C PHE A 57 3.36 -2.81 0.41
N SER A 58 4.34 -2.47 -0.43
CA SER A 58 5.48 -1.67 0.03
C SER A 58 4.99 -0.36 0.66
N PRO A 59 5.63 0.12 1.74
CA PRO A 59 5.27 1.39 2.34
C PRO A 59 5.28 2.50 1.29
N ILE A 60 4.15 3.22 1.17
CA ILE A 60 4.01 4.28 0.18
C ILE A 60 5.08 5.34 0.45
N LYS A 61 5.95 5.55 -0.54
CA LYS A 61 6.96 6.60 -0.50
C LYS A 61 6.26 7.94 -0.67
N ILE A 62 6.39 8.81 0.33
CA ILE A 62 5.94 10.19 0.22
C ILE A 62 7.01 10.96 -0.53
N ASN A 63 6.65 11.55 -1.67
CA ASN A 63 7.53 12.48 -2.35
C ASN A 63 7.73 13.72 -1.45
N LYS A 64 8.99 14.05 -1.20
CA LYS A 64 9.39 15.17 -0.36
C LYS A 64 10.35 16.03 -1.16
N CYS A 65 10.02 17.31 -1.28
CA CYS A 65 10.89 18.26 -1.93
C CYS A 65 12.23 18.37 -1.18
N ARG A 66 13.36 18.32 -1.90
CA ARG A 66 14.70 18.42 -1.28
C ARG A 66 15.08 19.86 -0.91
N GLN A 67 14.32 20.83 -1.40
CA GLN A 67 14.55 22.26 -1.20
C GLN A 67 13.78 22.79 0.00
N CYS A 68 12.46 22.60 0.07
CA CYS A 68 11.63 23.10 1.17
C CYS A 68 11.11 22.01 2.12
N PHE A 69 11.40 20.73 1.86
CA PHE A 69 10.95 19.59 2.65
C PHE A 69 9.44 19.42 2.85
N LYS A 70 8.61 20.19 2.13
CA LYS A 70 7.17 19.96 2.02
C LYS A 70 6.88 18.77 1.10
N HIS A 71 5.66 18.25 1.23
CA HIS A 71 5.14 17.18 0.40
C HIS A 71 4.46 17.74 -0.86
N ASP A 72 4.05 16.85 -1.77
CA ASP A 72 3.12 17.13 -2.89
C ASP A 72 3.67 17.95 -4.07
N HIS A 73 4.99 18.14 -4.18
CA HIS A 73 5.60 18.66 -5.41
C HIS A 73 7.00 18.11 -5.64
N PHE A 74 7.46 18.18 -6.89
CA PHE A 74 8.83 17.83 -7.25
C PHE A 74 9.78 18.98 -6.94
N THR A 75 11.03 18.64 -6.59
CA THR A 75 12.06 19.64 -6.30
C THR A 75 12.28 20.58 -7.48
N SER A 76 12.17 20.09 -8.72
CA SER A 76 12.30 20.89 -9.94
C SER A 76 11.22 21.96 -10.12
N GLN A 77 10.08 21.84 -9.44
CA GLN A 77 8.96 22.80 -9.48
C GLN A 77 8.93 23.69 -8.22
N CYS A 78 9.96 23.62 -7.37
CA CYS A 78 9.97 24.36 -6.12
C CYS A 78 10.50 25.79 -6.34
N THR A 79 9.68 26.77 -5.99
CA THR A 79 10.05 28.20 -6.00
C THR A 79 10.50 28.72 -4.62
N SER A 80 10.47 27.87 -3.59
CA SER A 80 10.84 28.25 -2.23
C SER A 80 12.36 28.33 -2.07
N SER A 81 12.85 29.11 -1.12
CA SER A 81 14.28 29.10 -0.78
C SER A 81 14.72 27.74 -0.19
N GLN A 82 16.00 27.42 -0.33
CA GLN A 82 16.53 26.15 0.17
C GLN A 82 16.61 26.16 1.70
N LEU A 83 15.88 25.24 2.32
CA LEU A 83 15.94 25.00 3.75
C LEU A 83 17.05 23.99 4.09
N ARG A 84 17.55 24.07 5.31
CA ARG A 84 18.51 23.10 5.83
C ARG A 84 17.82 21.87 6.39
N PHE A 85 18.35 20.70 6.06
CA PHE A 85 17.80 19.40 6.47
C PHE A 85 17.71 19.22 8.00
N ARG A 86 18.64 19.83 8.75
CA ARG A 86 18.76 19.70 10.20
C ARG A 86 17.71 20.51 10.96
N CYS A 87 17.60 21.81 10.66
CA CYS A 87 16.78 22.76 11.42
C CYS A 87 15.55 23.27 10.67
N GLY A 88 15.42 22.99 9.38
CA GLY A 88 14.31 23.46 8.56
C GLY A 88 14.31 24.98 8.30
N GLN A 89 15.41 25.68 8.58
CA GLN A 89 15.54 27.13 8.39
C GLN A 89 16.45 27.47 7.21
N HIS A 90 16.40 28.73 6.76
CA HIS A 90 17.25 29.27 5.72
C HIS A 90 18.44 30.01 6.35
N HIS A 91 19.65 29.49 6.17
CA HIS A 91 20.89 30.16 6.60
C HIS A 91 22.12 29.64 5.83
N SER A 92 23.21 30.41 5.84
CA SER A 92 24.47 30.07 5.17
C SER A 92 25.08 28.77 5.74
N LEU A 93 25.89 28.08 4.93
CA LEU A 93 26.56 26.83 5.34
C LEU A 93 27.92 27.09 6.00
N GLN A 94 28.45 28.30 5.86
CA GLN A 94 29.82 28.66 6.21
C GLN A 94 30.14 28.52 7.71
N GLU A 95 29.14 28.59 8.59
CA GLU A 95 29.33 28.52 10.04
C GLU A 95 28.83 27.21 10.66
N GLY A 96 28.48 26.22 9.82
CA GLY A 96 27.68 25.10 10.28
C GLY A 96 26.26 25.54 10.68
N CYS A 97 25.46 24.58 11.16
CA CYS A 97 24.11 24.88 11.63
C CYS A 97 24.17 24.96 13.16
N SER A 98 24.01 26.12 13.77
CA SER A 98 23.91 26.26 15.23
C SER A 98 22.48 26.01 15.75
N ASN A 99 21.50 26.09 14.86
CA ASN A 99 20.09 25.92 15.19
C ASN A 99 19.76 24.50 15.67
N GLU A 100 18.76 24.42 16.55
CA GLU A 100 18.23 23.16 17.05
C GLU A 100 17.72 22.26 15.92
N ILE A 101 17.81 20.94 16.13
CA ILE A 101 17.24 19.97 15.20
C ILE A 101 15.73 20.11 15.25
N LYS A 102 15.13 20.47 14.12
CA LYS A 102 13.69 20.71 14.02
C LYS A 102 13.23 20.42 12.60
N TYR A 103 12.19 19.62 12.45
CA TYR A 103 11.58 19.41 11.15
C TYR A 103 10.61 20.54 10.81
N PHE A 104 10.80 21.17 9.64
CA PHE A 104 9.99 22.30 9.18
C PHE A 104 8.47 22.07 9.27
N SER A 105 7.96 20.91 8.84
CA SER A 105 6.51 20.72 8.73
C SER A 105 5.79 20.36 10.04
N CYS A 106 6.45 19.71 10.99
CA CYS A 106 5.81 19.32 12.26
C CYS A 106 6.42 20.03 13.48
N GLN A 107 7.51 20.76 13.29
CA GLN A 107 8.18 21.53 14.32
C GLN A 107 8.69 20.71 15.52
N GLN A 108 8.87 19.40 15.35
CA GLN A 108 9.37 18.49 16.39
C GLN A 108 10.88 18.25 16.25
N HIS A 109 11.49 17.79 17.35
CA HIS A 109 12.92 17.48 17.44
C HIS A 109 13.26 16.18 16.68
N HIS A 110 13.41 16.28 15.37
CA HIS A 110 13.95 15.23 14.53
C HIS A 110 14.31 15.77 13.14
N TYR A 111 15.14 15.01 12.41
CA TYR A 111 15.46 15.31 11.02
C TYR A 111 14.26 15.16 10.08
N SER A 112 14.33 15.84 8.94
CA SER A 112 13.34 15.74 7.87
C SER A 112 13.21 14.30 7.34
N GLY A 113 12.04 13.69 7.49
CA GLY A 113 11.78 12.31 7.05
C GLY A 113 11.99 11.22 8.10
N HIS A 114 12.15 11.60 9.38
CA HIS A 114 12.12 10.66 10.48
C HIS A 114 10.82 9.83 10.47
N SER A 115 10.93 8.52 10.67
CA SER A 115 9.80 7.59 10.52
C SER A 115 8.69 7.80 11.57
N SER A 116 9.02 8.39 12.71
CA SER A 116 8.05 8.75 13.77
C SER A 116 7.36 10.10 13.57
N CYS A 117 7.68 10.85 12.50
CA CYS A 117 7.09 12.18 12.29
C CYS A 117 5.56 12.09 12.11
N PRO A 118 4.75 12.80 12.92
CA PRO A 118 3.29 12.69 12.90
C PRO A 118 2.70 13.12 11.54
N VAL A 119 3.23 14.19 10.94
CA VAL A 119 2.80 14.69 9.63
C VAL A 119 3.05 13.65 8.53
N VAL A 120 4.22 13.01 8.56
CA VAL A 120 4.56 11.93 7.61
C VAL A 120 3.66 10.72 7.81
N GLN A 121 3.41 10.33 9.06
CA GLN A 121 2.51 9.20 9.37
C GLN A 121 1.07 9.46 8.92
N GLN A 122 0.54 10.65 9.16
CA GLN A 122 -0.80 11.03 8.74
C GLN A 122 -0.93 11.00 7.21
N LYS A 123 0.05 11.57 6.50
CA LYS A 123 0.09 11.54 5.03
C LYS A 123 0.19 10.11 4.48
N ARG A 124 0.98 9.23 5.10
CA ARG A 124 1.04 7.80 4.72
C ARG A 124 -0.31 7.11 4.89
N LYS A 125 -1.00 7.35 6.01
CA LYS A 125 -2.35 6.81 6.25
C LYS A 125 -3.35 7.28 5.18
N GLN A 126 -3.29 8.56 4.80
CA GLN A 126 -4.15 9.11 3.74
C GLN A 126 -3.87 8.47 2.38
N LEU A 127 -2.60 8.40 1.97
CA LEU A 127 -2.22 7.76 0.70
C LEU A 127 -2.60 6.29 0.66
N TYR A 128 -2.47 5.58 1.79
CA TYR A 128 -2.90 4.19 1.89
C TYR A 128 -4.41 4.02 1.71
N LYS A 129 -5.22 4.89 2.33
CA LYS A 129 -6.68 4.91 2.12
C LYS A 129 -7.03 5.16 0.66
N GLN A 130 -6.39 6.15 0.02
CA GLN A 130 -6.62 6.47 -1.39
C GLN A 130 -6.23 5.30 -2.31
N ALA A 131 -5.06 4.70 -2.10
CA ALA A 131 -4.62 3.54 -2.87
C ALA A 131 -5.57 2.34 -2.72
N LYS A 132 -6.10 2.10 -1.50
CA LYS A 132 -7.09 1.05 -1.27
C LYS A 132 -8.39 1.30 -2.06
N ILE A 133 -8.88 2.55 -2.06
CA ILE A 133 -10.08 2.94 -2.82
C ILE A 133 -9.83 2.76 -4.33
N GLN A 134 -8.72 3.28 -4.84
CA GLN A 134 -8.37 3.12 -6.27
C GLN A 134 -8.27 1.66 -6.66
N PHE A 135 -7.64 0.83 -5.83
CA PHE A 135 -7.54 -0.60 -6.08
C PHE A 135 -8.92 -1.28 -6.12
N SER A 136 -9.82 -0.96 -5.19
CA SER A 136 -11.20 -1.48 -5.24
C SER A 136 -11.96 -1.05 -6.49
N GLN A 137 -11.78 0.19 -6.95
CA GLN A 137 -12.41 0.68 -8.18
C GLN A 137 -11.90 -0.05 -9.42
N LEU A 138 -10.59 -0.32 -9.48
CA LEU A 138 -9.99 -1.11 -10.56
C LEU A 138 -10.52 -2.54 -10.61
N LEU A 139 -10.70 -3.19 -9.45
CA LEU A 139 -11.30 -4.52 -9.37
C LEU A 139 -12.75 -4.53 -9.86
N ILE A 140 -13.57 -3.54 -9.46
CA ILE A 140 -14.96 -3.43 -9.92
C ILE A 140 -15.01 -3.24 -11.44
N LYS A 141 -14.12 -2.40 -12.00
CA LYS A 141 -14.05 -2.18 -13.45
C LYS A 141 -13.70 -3.48 -14.19
N GLN A 142 -12.70 -4.23 -13.72
CA GLN A 142 -12.33 -5.52 -14.29
C GLN A 142 -13.46 -6.56 -14.21
N GLN A 143 -14.26 -6.55 -13.14
CA GLN A 143 -15.42 -7.44 -13.04
C GLN A 143 -16.50 -7.08 -14.05
N LYS A 144 -16.79 -5.79 -14.25
CA LYS A 144 -17.77 -5.33 -15.24
C LYS A 144 -17.36 -5.67 -16.67
N ASP A 145 -16.08 -5.54 -17.00
CA ASP A 145 -15.56 -5.84 -18.34
C ASP A 145 -15.58 -7.37 -18.64
N ASN A 146 -15.65 -8.22 -17.60
CA ASN A 146 -15.70 -9.69 -17.71
C ASN A 146 -17.11 -10.30 -17.55
N PHE A 147 -18.13 -9.49 -17.21
CA PHE A 147 -19.51 -9.95 -17.06
C PHE A 147 -20.38 -9.43 -18.22
N ILE A 148 -20.65 -10.29 -19.20
CA ILE A 148 -21.77 -10.08 -20.11
C ILE A 148 -23.02 -10.53 -19.36
N TYR A 149 -23.82 -9.57 -18.87
CA TYR A 149 -25.12 -9.88 -18.29
C TYR A 149 -26.05 -10.39 -19.40
N ASN A 150 -26.28 -11.71 -19.42
CA ASN A 150 -27.24 -12.34 -20.32
C ASN A 150 -28.53 -12.70 -19.55
N SER A 151 -29.55 -11.84 -19.68
CA SER A 151 -30.87 -12.05 -19.07
C SER A 151 -31.56 -13.34 -19.54
N SER A 152 -31.17 -13.90 -20.69
CA SER A 152 -31.75 -15.16 -21.21
C SER A 152 -31.21 -16.42 -20.53
N THR A 153 -30.14 -16.33 -19.74
CA THR A 153 -29.58 -17.47 -18.97
C THR A 153 -30.12 -17.57 -17.54
N PHE A 154 -30.90 -16.60 -17.10
CA PHE A 154 -31.56 -16.68 -15.80
C PHE A 154 -32.81 -17.56 -15.91
N PRO A 155 -32.96 -18.61 -15.07
CA PRO A 155 -34.20 -19.37 -15.02
C PRO A 155 -35.35 -18.41 -14.68
N SER A 156 -36.46 -18.50 -15.43
CA SER A 156 -37.63 -17.69 -15.11
C SER A 156 -38.08 -18.06 -13.71
N VAL A 157 -38.15 -17.07 -12.82
CA VAL A 157 -38.81 -17.24 -11.53
C VAL A 157 -40.26 -17.58 -11.84
N SER A 158 -40.59 -18.87 -11.72
CA SER A 158 -41.95 -19.35 -11.85
C SER A 158 -42.83 -18.63 -10.80
N PRO A 159 -44.10 -18.33 -11.11
CA PRO A 159 -44.95 -17.49 -10.27
C PRO A 159 -45.45 -18.27 -9.04
N LEU A 160 -44.57 -18.54 -8.08
CA LEU A 160 -44.93 -18.94 -6.71
C LEU A 160 -45.05 -17.73 -5.77
N SER A 161 -44.71 -16.54 -6.26
CA SER A 161 -44.79 -15.28 -5.51
C SER A 161 -46.17 -14.60 -5.54
N GLN A 162 -47.18 -15.19 -6.19
CA GLN A 162 -48.56 -14.65 -6.15
C GLN A 162 -49.40 -15.17 -4.98
N GLU A 163 -49.01 -16.26 -4.29
CA GLU A 163 -49.79 -16.80 -3.16
C GLU A 163 -49.50 -16.15 -1.80
N ILE A 164 -48.45 -15.35 -1.67
CA ILE A 164 -48.11 -14.72 -0.38
C ILE A 164 -48.89 -13.43 -0.15
N ASN A 165 -49.31 -12.73 -1.22
CA ASN A 165 -50.03 -11.46 -1.12
C ASN A 165 -51.55 -11.61 -0.90
N SER A 166 -52.12 -12.81 -0.99
CA SER A 166 -53.54 -13.06 -0.74
C SER A 166 -53.87 -13.51 0.70
N LYS A 167 -52.84 -13.76 1.53
CA LYS A 167 -53.01 -14.16 2.95
C LYS A 167 -52.77 -13.02 3.95
N LEU A 168 -52.62 -11.79 3.48
CA LEU A 168 -52.38 -10.59 4.30
C LEU A 168 -53.48 -9.51 4.15
N GLN A 169 -54.68 -9.88 3.69
CA GLN A 169 -55.87 -9.04 3.81
C GLN A 169 -56.73 -9.46 5.00
#